data_AF-A0A1V5H914-F1
#
_entry.id   AF-A0A1V5H914-F1
#
_cell.length_a   1.000
_cell.length_b   1.000
_cell.length_c   1.000
_cell.angle_alpha   90.00
_cell.angle_beta   90.00
_cell.angle_gamma   90.00
#
_symmetry.space_group_name_H-M   'P 1'
#
loop_
_entity.id
_entity.type
_entity.pdbx_description
1 polymer ?
#
loop_
_entity_poly.entity_id
_entity_poly.type
_entity_poly.pdbx_seq_one_letter_code
_entity_poly.pdbx_strand_id
1 'polypeptide(L)'
;MELEQLKQQWDILHTKLDEEQIINKKLMENAIRQKIDNTNFRNVFGLAVRVIIIPFLFIMYNHKFLNDFTFYITITFLIFALPFSIYWTYQFIQHMSLEKNIIEVEKFLLKYKRYNYIIEKFSYTVIFIILSWELINRYEILTSVNMFYPILIIFSLIFIGIIYLGIYEKKKIKNLHQSISDLKEFEKE
;
A
#
# COMPACT_ATOMS: atom_id res chain seq x y z
N MET A 1 -8.16 -34.62 -50.33
CA MET A 1 -7.71 -35.32 -49.11
C MET A 1 -6.66 -34.52 -48.35
N GLU A 2 -5.49 -34.20 -48.91
CA GLU A 2 -4.45 -33.45 -48.16
C GLU A 2 -4.87 -32.00 -47.82
N LEU A 3 -5.54 -31.30 -48.73
CA LEU A 3 -5.96 -29.91 -48.51
C LEU A 3 -7.06 -29.76 -47.45
N GLU A 4 -8.00 -30.71 -47.39
CA GLU A 4 -9.07 -30.72 -46.38
C GLU A 4 -8.53 -31.06 -44.99
N GLN A 5 -7.58 -31.98 -44.90
CA GLN A 5 -6.90 -32.29 -43.64
C GLN A 5 -6.08 -31.11 -43.13
N LEU A 6 -5.38 -30.39 -44.01
CA LEU A 6 -4.67 -29.15 -43.66
C LEU A 6 -5.62 -28.05 -43.18
N LYS A 7 -6.78 -27.89 -43.81
CA LYS A 7 -7.82 -26.94 -43.39
C LYS A 7 -8.35 -27.29 -41.99
N GLN A 8 -8.65 -28.57 -41.74
CA GLN A 8 -9.09 -29.03 -40.43
C GLN A 8 -8.01 -28.84 -39.35
N GLN A 9 -6.74 -29.12 -39.65
CA GLN A 9 -5.64 -28.88 -38.71
C GLN A 9 -5.47 -27.39 -38.40
N TRP A 10 -5.63 -26.52 -39.40
CA TRP A 10 -5.58 -25.07 -39.24
C TRP A 10 -6.71 -24.56 -38.33
N ASP A 11 -7.94 -25.01 -38.56
CA ASP A 11 -9.10 -24.61 -37.73
C ASP A 11 -8.96 -25.09 -36.28
N ILE A 12 -8.45 -26.31 -36.07
CA ILE A 12 -8.14 -26.84 -34.74
C ILE A 12 -7.04 -26.01 -34.05
N LEU A 13 -6.00 -25.62 -34.79
CA LEU A 13 -4.93 -24.78 -34.25
C LEU A 13 -5.45 -23.40 -33.85
N HIS A 14 -6.27 -22.78 -34.70
CA HIS A 14 -6.87 -21.48 -34.45
C HIS A 14 -7.77 -21.52 -33.21
N THR A 15 -8.62 -22.55 -33.09
CA THR A 15 -9.51 -22.72 -31.94
C THR A 15 -8.72 -22.89 -30.64
N LYS A 16 -7.65 -23.68 -30.66
CA LYS A 16 -6.76 -23.84 -29.49
C LYS A 16 -6.04 -22.54 -29.14
N LEU A 17 -5.62 -21.77 -30.14
CA LEU A 17 -4.97 -20.48 -29.92
C LEU A 17 -5.95 -19.49 -29.28
N ASP A 18 -7.19 -19.43 -29.76
CA ASP A 18 -8.25 -18.59 -29.19
C ASP A 18 -8.57 -19.02 -27.74
N GLU A 19 -8.66 -20.33 -27.48
CA GLU A 19 -8.85 -20.88 -26.13
C GLU A 19 -7.69 -20.50 -25.20
N GLU A 20 -6.44 -20.63 -25.66
CA GLU A 20 -5.25 -20.25 -24.87
C GLU A 20 -5.21 -18.74 -24.61
N GLN A 21 -5.57 -17.91 -25.58
CA GLN A 21 -5.68 -16.45 -25.38
C GLN A 21 -6.74 -16.10 -24.34
N ILE A 22 -7.92 -16.73 -24.41
CA ILE A 22 -8.99 -16.52 -23.44
C ILE A 22 -8.57 -16.97 -22.03
N ILE A 23 -7.91 -18.13 -21.92
CA ILE A 23 -7.40 -18.65 -20.64
C ILE A 23 -6.33 -17.72 -20.08
N ASN A 24 -5.39 -17.27 -20.90
CA ASN A 24 -4.34 -16.33 -20.49
C ASN A 24 -4.91 -14.99 -20.01
N LYS A 25 -5.91 -14.44 -20.72
CA LYS A 25 -6.62 -13.23 -20.28
C LYS A 25 -7.26 -13.43 -18.91
N LYS A 26 -8.03 -14.52 -18.71
CA LYS A 26 -8.67 -14.82 -17.42
C LYS A 26 -7.67 -15.01 -16.28
N LEU A 27 -6.55 -15.68 -16.54
CA LEU A 27 -5.47 -15.85 -15.56
C LEU A 27 -4.86 -14.50 -15.17
N MET A 28 -4.65 -13.62 -16.15
CA MET A 28 -4.11 -12.28 -15.91
C MET A 28 -5.08 -11.38 -15.13
N GLU A 29 -6.36 -11.39 -15.49
CA GLU A 29 -7.42 -10.70 -14.75
C GLU A 29 -7.50 -11.19 -13.30
N ASN A 30 -7.46 -12.51 -13.07
CA ASN A 30 -7.46 -13.09 -11.72
C ASN A 30 -6.22 -12.66 -10.92
N ALA A 31 -5.04 -12.65 -11.53
CA ALA A 31 -3.82 -12.17 -10.89
C ALA A 31 -3.91 -10.68 -10.54
N ILE A 32 -4.53 -9.86 -11.39
CA ILE A 32 -4.75 -8.43 -11.11
C ILE A 32 -5.77 -8.27 -9.98
N ARG A 33 -6.91 -8.98 -10.00
CA ARG A 33 -7.92 -8.97 -8.92
C ARG A 33 -7.28 -9.30 -7.58
N GLN A 34 -6.49 -10.37 -7.51
CA GLN A 34 -5.79 -10.76 -6.28
C GLN A 34 -4.84 -9.65 -5.77
N LYS A 35 -4.12 -8.97 -6.66
CA LYS A 35 -3.25 -7.83 -6.29
C LYS A 35 -4.06 -6.63 -5.80
N ILE A 36 -5.22 -6.36 -6.41
CA ILE A 36 -6.14 -5.30 -5.99
C ILE A 36 -6.69 -5.62 -4.59
N ASP A 37 -7.20 -6.82 -4.37
CA ASP A 37 -7.77 -7.26 -3.09
C ASP A 37 -6.74 -7.22 -1.96
N ASN A 38 -5.51 -7.68 -2.23
CA ASN A 38 -4.42 -7.59 -1.27
C ASN A 38 -3.98 -6.13 -1.00
N THR A 39 -4.23 -5.20 -1.92
CA THR A 39 -3.98 -3.76 -1.69
C THR A 39 -5.12 -3.14 -0.89
N ASN A 40 -6.37 -3.49 -1.21
CA ASN A 40 -7.57 -3.09 -0.48
C ASN A 40 -7.53 -3.54 0.97
N PHE A 41 -7.31 -4.83 1.21
CA PHE A 41 -7.23 -5.41 2.55
C PHE A 41 -6.22 -4.65 3.41
N ARG A 42 -5.03 -4.38 2.86
CA ARG A 42 -4.00 -3.66 3.59
C ARG A 42 -4.34 -2.19 3.82
N ASN A 43 -4.96 -1.51 2.86
CA ASN A 43 -5.41 -0.12 3.05
C ASN A 43 -6.46 -0.03 4.18
N VAL A 44 -7.43 -0.94 4.19
CA VAL A 44 -8.46 -1.04 5.24
C VAL A 44 -7.84 -1.42 6.58
N PHE A 45 -6.93 -2.39 6.61
CA PHE A 45 -6.20 -2.79 7.80
C PHE A 45 -5.38 -1.61 8.37
N GLY A 46 -4.69 -0.86 7.51
CA GLY A 46 -3.95 0.33 7.90
C GLY A 46 -4.86 1.44 8.47
N LEU A 47 -6.08 1.59 7.95
CA LEU A 47 -7.08 2.47 8.56
C LEU A 47 -7.48 2.00 9.96
N ALA A 48 -7.78 0.72 10.14
CA ALA A 48 -8.14 0.15 11.43
C ALA A 48 -7.03 0.38 12.48
N VAL A 49 -5.76 0.16 12.10
CA VAL A 49 -4.61 0.42 12.98
C VAL A 49 -4.55 1.89 13.40
N ARG A 50 -4.74 2.84 12.48
CA ARG A 50 -4.73 4.28 12.81
C ARG A 50 -5.87 4.67 13.76
N VAL A 51 -7.04 4.07 13.61
CA VAL A 51 -8.18 4.30 14.52
C VAL A 51 -7.89 3.75 15.92
N ILE A 52 -7.29 2.55 16.02
CA ILE A 52 -6.91 1.92 17.31
C ILE A 52 -5.78 2.70 18.01
N ILE A 53 -4.90 3.34 17.25
CA ILE A 53 -3.83 4.18 17.81
C ILE A 53 -4.37 5.36 18.61
N ILE A 54 -5.54 5.92 18.26
CA ILE A 54 -6.11 7.07 18.98
C ILE A 54 -6.35 6.76 20.46
N PRO A 55 -7.17 5.76 20.85
CA PRO A 55 -7.38 5.46 22.27
C PRO A 55 -6.08 5.05 22.97
N PHE A 56 -5.16 4.38 22.26
CA PHE A 56 -3.84 4.06 22.81
C PHE A 56 -3.04 5.32 23.18
N LEU A 57 -3.04 6.37 22.34
CA LEU A 57 -2.39 7.64 22.65
C LEU A 57 -2.99 8.32 23.88
N PHE A 58 -4.31 8.27 24.06
CA PHE A 58 -4.96 8.81 25.26
C PHE A 58 -4.56 8.04 26.53
N ILE A 59 -4.47 6.71 26.47
CA ILE A 59 -3.97 5.89 27.58
C ILE A 59 -2.54 6.28 27.93
N MET A 60 -1.66 6.38 26.93
CA MET A 60 -0.26 6.80 27.14
C MET A 60 -0.15 8.19 27.75
N TYR A 61 -0.99 9.14 27.29
CA TYR A 61 -1.04 10.49 27.83
C TYR A 61 -1.49 10.51 29.30
N ASN A 62 -2.57 9.80 29.63
CA ASN A 62 -3.11 9.73 30.99
C ASN A 62 -2.11 9.13 32.00
N HIS A 63 -1.31 8.16 31.56
CA HIS A 63 -0.24 7.58 32.38
C HIS A 63 1.08 8.39 32.36
N LYS A 64 1.09 9.60 31.79
CA LYS A 64 2.26 10.49 31.69
C LYS A 64 3.44 9.88 30.91
N PHE A 65 3.16 8.94 30.02
CA PHE A 65 4.15 8.38 29.09
C PHE A 65 4.39 9.28 27.88
N LEU A 66 3.54 10.29 27.64
CA LEU A 66 3.74 11.29 26.59
C LEU A 66 3.77 12.70 27.20
N ASN A 67 4.63 13.57 26.66
CA ASN A 67 4.57 15.00 26.92
C ASN A 67 3.33 15.61 26.23
N ASP A 68 2.76 16.67 26.81
CA ASP A 68 1.72 17.51 26.20
C ASP A 68 2.04 17.86 24.75
N PHE A 69 3.24 18.36 24.46
CA PHE A 69 3.62 18.75 23.09
C PHE A 69 3.48 17.58 22.10
N THR A 70 4.02 16.42 22.47
CA THR A 70 4.00 15.20 21.65
C THR A 70 2.59 14.66 21.47
N PHE A 71 1.79 14.69 22.53
CA PHE A 71 0.39 14.28 22.47
C PHE A 71 -0.40 15.17 21.50
N TYR A 72 -0.36 16.49 21.70
CA TYR A 72 -1.12 17.42 20.86
C TYR A 72 -0.68 17.40 19.41
N ILE A 73 0.63 17.40 19.11
CA ILE A 73 1.11 17.36 17.72
C ILE A 73 0.74 16.05 17.02
N THR A 74 0.77 14.93 17.74
CA THR A 74 0.38 13.61 17.17
C THR A 74 -1.12 13.55 16.91
N ILE A 75 -1.95 14.05 17.83
CA ILE A 75 -3.40 14.11 17.65
C ILE A 75 -3.77 15.03 16.50
N THR A 76 -3.17 16.23 16.41
CA THR A 76 -3.37 17.15 15.29
C THR A 76 -3.00 16.48 13.96
N PHE A 77 -1.85 15.80 13.90
CA PHE A 77 -1.45 15.06 12.70
C PHE A 77 -2.48 13.98 12.33
N LEU A 78 -2.99 13.20 13.30
CA LEU A 78 -4.00 12.17 13.05
C LEU A 78 -5.34 12.74 12.56
N ILE A 79 -5.78 13.88 13.10
CA ILE A 79 -7.00 14.57 12.66
C ILE A 79 -6.95 14.92 11.17
N PHE A 80 -5.79 15.31 10.65
CA PHE A 80 -5.63 15.59 9.22
C PHE A 80 -5.36 14.32 8.39
N ALA A 81 -4.56 13.39 8.91
CA ALA A 81 -4.16 12.19 8.19
C ALA A 81 -5.30 11.17 8.01
N LEU A 82 -6.19 11.04 8.99
CA LEU A 82 -7.28 10.04 8.98
C LEU A 82 -8.32 10.30 7.88
N PRO A 83 -8.98 11.46 7.79
CA PRO A 83 -9.97 11.73 6.74
C PRO A 83 -9.36 11.55 5.36
N PHE A 84 -8.11 11.97 5.21
CA PHE A 84 -7.40 11.86 3.95
C PHE A 84 -7.06 10.41 3.58
N SER A 85 -6.64 9.59 4.55
CA SER A 85 -6.43 8.15 4.34
C SER A 85 -7.75 7.43 4.03
N ILE A 86 -8.86 7.83 4.66
CA ILE A 86 -10.19 7.28 4.39
C ILE A 86 -10.60 7.61 2.95
N TYR A 87 -10.47 8.87 2.55
CA TYR A 87 -10.76 9.32 1.19
C TYR A 87 -9.99 8.53 0.14
N TRP A 88 -8.67 8.38 0.29
CA TRP A 88 -7.87 7.65 -0.69
C TRP A 88 -8.14 6.14 -0.73
N THR A 89 -8.46 5.54 0.41
CA THR A 89 -8.86 4.12 0.46
C THR A 89 -10.19 3.92 -0.24
N TYR A 90 -11.16 4.78 0.02
CA TYR A 90 -12.45 4.78 -0.67
C TYR A 90 -12.29 4.96 -2.18
N GLN A 91 -11.51 5.96 -2.60
CA GLN A 91 -11.24 6.21 -4.02
C GLN A 91 -10.58 5.01 -4.71
N PHE A 92 -9.65 4.34 -4.04
CA PHE A 92 -8.99 3.15 -4.57
C PHE A 92 -9.99 2.00 -4.74
N ILE A 93 -10.82 1.70 -3.74
CA ILE A 93 -11.87 0.68 -3.85
C ILE A 93 -12.84 1.01 -5.00
N GLN A 94 -13.25 2.27 -5.11
CA GLN A 94 -14.21 2.70 -6.13
C GLN A 94 -13.64 2.61 -7.55
N HIS A 95 -12.37 2.94 -7.77
CA HIS A 95 -11.77 3.00 -9.11
C HIS A 95 -11.14 1.68 -9.55
N MET A 96 -10.75 0.81 -8.62
CA MET A 96 -10.11 -0.46 -8.95
C MET A 96 -11.14 -1.57 -9.19
N SER A 97 -11.85 -1.46 -10.32
CA SER A 97 -12.69 -2.53 -10.88
C SER A 97 -12.22 -2.84 -12.30
N LEU A 98 -12.06 -4.13 -12.62
CA LEU A 98 -11.73 -4.59 -13.98
C LEU A 98 -12.89 -4.44 -14.96
N GLU A 99 -14.10 -4.14 -14.48
CA GLU A 99 -15.26 -3.85 -15.34
C GLU A 99 -15.27 -2.41 -15.86
N LYS A 100 -14.42 -1.54 -15.30
CA LYS A 100 -14.25 -0.16 -15.74
C LYS A 100 -13.23 -0.08 -16.87
N ASN A 101 -13.27 1.03 -17.62
CA ASN A 101 -12.30 1.32 -18.66
C ASN A 101 -10.86 1.24 -18.11
N ILE A 102 -10.07 0.30 -18.63
CA ILE A 102 -8.69 0.02 -18.20
C ILE A 102 -7.79 1.28 -18.29
N ILE A 103 -8.05 2.18 -19.23
CA ILE A 103 -7.33 3.46 -19.36
C ILE A 103 -7.59 4.37 -18.15
N GLU A 104 -8.81 4.39 -17.63
CA GLU A 104 -9.16 5.18 -16.45
C GLU A 104 -8.53 4.60 -15.18
N VAL A 105 -8.55 3.27 -15.06
CA VAL A 105 -7.90 2.54 -13.96
C VAL A 105 -6.40 2.83 -13.94
N GLU A 106 -5.73 2.77 -15.10
CA GLU A 106 -4.31 3.08 -15.23
C GLU A 106 -3.98 4.53 -14.84
N LYS A 107 -4.75 5.51 -15.34
CA LYS A 107 -4.59 6.93 -14.98
C LYS A 107 -4.78 7.16 -13.48
N PHE A 108 -5.79 6.55 -12.90
CA PHE A 108 -6.02 6.60 -11.45
C PHE A 108 -4.85 6.01 -10.68
N LEU A 109 -4.33 4.86 -11.12
CA LEU A 109 -3.24 4.19 -10.42
C LEU A 109 -1.92 4.97 -10.48
N LEU A 110 -1.64 5.65 -11.60
CA LEU A 110 -0.52 6.61 -11.70
C LEU A 110 -0.66 7.75 -10.70
N LYS A 111 -1.87 8.31 -10.59
CA LYS A 111 -2.21 9.35 -9.62
C LYS A 111 -2.00 8.82 -8.19
N TYR A 112 -2.61 7.69 -7.86
CA TYR A 112 -2.50 7.02 -6.55
C TYR A 112 -1.05 6.74 -6.16
N LYS A 113 -0.23 6.20 -7.08
CA LYS A 113 1.20 5.93 -6.86
C LYS A 113 1.98 7.18 -6.45
N ARG A 114 1.75 8.31 -7.13
CA ARG A 114 2.41 9.58 -6.82
C ARG A 114 1.99 10.08 -5.44
N TYR A 115 0.70 10.06 -5.15
CA TYR A 115 0.20 10.51 -3.85
C TYR A 115 0.70 9.62 -2.72
N ASN A 116 0.55 8.30 -2.83
CA ASN A 116 0.98 7.37 -1.79
C ASN A 116 2.47 7.54 -1.46
N TYR A 117 3.31 7.73 -2.48
CA TYR A 117 4.74 8.02 -2.28
C TYR A 117 4.99 9.30 -1.46
N ILE A 118 4.32 10.41 -1.79
CA ILE A 118 4.50 11.69 -1.09
C ILE A 118 4.02 11.56 0.36
N ILE A 119 2.85 10.96 0.56
CA ILE A 119 2.20 10.84 1.87
C ILE A 119 2.98 9.90 2.78
N GLU A 120 3.42 8.75 2.29
CA GLU A 120 4.23 7.81 3.06
C GLU A 120 5.54 8.46 3.49
N LYS A 121 6.25 9.11 2.56
CA LYS A 121 7.50 9.84 2.87
C LYS A 121 7.28 10.91 3.94
N PHE A 122 6.26 11.74 3.77
CA PHE A 122 5.91 12.78 4.73
C PHE A 122 5.56 12.18 6.10
N SER A 123 4.70 11.16 6.14
CA SER A 123 4.27 10.51 7.38
C SER A 123 5.43 9.87 8.13
N TYR A 124 6.31 9.14 7.43
CA TYR A 124 7.49 8.54 8.05
C TYR A 124 8.46 9.59 8.60
N THR A 125 8.61 10.72 7.90
CA THR A 125 9.46 11.82 8.35
C THR A 125 8.91 12.45 9.63
N VAL A 126 7.61 12.75 9.66
CA VAL A 126 6.93 13.31 10.84
C VAL A 126 7.01 12.36 12.03
N ILE A 127 6.70 11.07 11.84
CA ILE A 127 6.79 10.07 12.92
C ILE A 127 8.22 9.96 13.46
N PHE A 128 9.23 9.96 12.57
CA PHE A 128 10.63 9.90 12.99
C PHE A 128 11.04 11.10 13.84
N ILE A 129 10.60 12.31 13.46
CA ILE A 129 10.87 13.54 14.23
C ILE A 129 10.20 13.46 15.61
N ILE A 130 8.93 13.07 15.68
CA ILE A 130 8.18 12.95 16.93
C ILE A 130 8.83 11.94 17.89
N LEU A 131 9.20 10.76 17.38
CA LEU A 131 9.84 9.74 18.19
C LEU A 131 11.24 10.15 18.65
N SER A 132 12.02 10.81 17.79
CA SER A 132 13.34 11.34 18.15
C SER A 132 13.23 12.39 19.25
N TRP A 133 12.22 13.26 19.16
CA TRP A 133 11.92 14.27 20.19
C TRP A 133 11.60 13.62 21.54
N GLU A 134 10.79 12.56 21.55
CA GLU A 134 10.49 11.81 22.78
C GLU A 134 11.71 11.12 23.39
N LEU A 135 12.60 10.57 22.56
CA LEU A 135 13.85 9.98 23.05
C LEU A 135 14.74 11.01 23.73
N ILE A 136 14.83 12.23 23.18
CA ILE A 136 15.59 13.33 23.76
C ILE A 136 14.97 13.78 25.08
N ASN A 137 13.65 14.01 25.11
CA ASN A 137 12.95 14.47 26.32
C ASN A 137 13.07 13.47 27.48
N ARG A 138 13.20 12.18 27.19
CA ARG A 138 13.31 11.12 28.20
C ARG A 138 14.74 10.65 28.44
N TYR A 139 15.74 11.30 27.85
CA TYR A 139 17.13 10.87 27.92
C TYR A 139 17.61 10.61 29.35
N GLU A 140 17.38 11.54 30.27
CA GLU A 140 17.83 11.44 31.67
C GLU A 140 17.17 10.26 32.39
N ILE A 141 15.86 10.11 32.24
CA ILE A 141 15.08 9.02 32.84
C ILE A 141 15.57 7.68 32.27
N LEU A 142 15.67 7.57 30.95
CA LEU A 142 16.08 6.32 30.29
C LEU A 142 17.52 5.93 30.62
N THR A 143 18.41 6.89 30.80
CA THR A 143 19.80 6.65 31.21
C THR A 143 19.86 6.23 32.68
N SER A 144 19.04 6.82 33.56
CA SER A 144 19.00 6.45 34.98
C SER A 144 18.57 4.99 35.22
N VAL A 145 17.76 4.42 34.33
CA VAL A 145 17.32 3.02 34.39
C VAL A 145 18.08 2.09 33.42
N ASN A 146 19.19 2.56 32.82
CA ASN A 146 19.96 1.81 31.81
C ASN A 146 19.16 1.29 30.60
N MET A 147 18.04 1.94 30.26
CA MET A 147 17.17 1.55 29.14
C MET A 147 17.44 2.33 27.86
N PHE A 148 18.27 3.37 27.89
CA PHE A 148 18.52 4.23 26.72
C PHE A 148 19.05 3.46 25.51
N TYR A 149 20.15 2.71 25.64
CA TYR A 149 20.74 1.95 24.53
C TYR A 149 19.82 0.83 24.00
N PRO A 150 19.17 0.00 24.84
CA PRO A 150 18.17 -0.97 24.36
C PRO A 150 17.05 -0.33 23.54
N ILE A 151 16.50 0.79 24.01
CA ILE A 151 15.42 1.49 23.30
C ILE A 151 15.92 2.07 21.97
N LEU A 152 17.14 2.63 21.95
CA LEU A 152 17.74 3.15 20.73
C LEU A 152 17.93 2.06 19.65
N ILE A 153 18.32 0.85 20.05
CA ILE A 153 18.44 -0.30 19.14
C ILE A 153 17.06 -0.69 18.60
N ILE A 154 16.06 -0.82 19.46
CA ILE A 154 14.68 -1.13 19.05
C ILE A 154 14.15 -0.08 18.07
N PHE A 155 14.35 1.21 18.39
CA PHE A 155 13.97 2.32 17.53
C PHE A 155 14.62 2.23 16.14
N SER A 156 15.91 1.91 16.09
CA SER A 156 16.66 1.76 14.85
C SER A 156 16.14 0.58 14.01
N LEU A 157 15.84 -0.56 14.64
CA LEU A 157 15.24 -1.73 13.96
C LEU A 157 13.86 -1.42 13.39
N ILE A 158 13.01 -0.73 14.16
CA ILE A 158 11.69 -0.30 13.69
C ILE A 158 11.83 0.64 12.48
N PHE A 159 12.77 1.60 12.54
CA PHE A 159 12.99 2.53 11.45
C PHE A 159 13.44 1.83 10.16
N ILE A 160 14.37 0.87 10.26
CA ILE A 160 14.77 0.02 9.13
C ILE A 160 13.58 -0.77 8.58
N GLY A 161 12.75 -1.34 9.46
CA GLY A 161 11.53 -2.05 9.08
C GLY A 161 10.55 -1.17 8.30
N ILE A 162 10.33 0.07 8.73
CA ILE A 162 9.49 1.05 8.04
C ILE A 162 10.03 1.37 6.64
N ILE A 163 11.34 1.58 6.51
CA ILE A 163 12.00 1.83 5.21
C ILE A 163 11.79 0.62 4.28
N TYR A 164 12.03 -0.59 4.79
CA TYR A 164 11.85 -1.82 4.03
C TYR A 164 10.42 -1.98 3.53
N LEU A 165 9.43 -1.76 4.42
CA LEU A 165 8.01 -1.77 4.05
C LEU A 165 7.71 -0.74 2.96
N GLY A 166 8.19 0.50 3.08
CA GLY A 166 8.00 1.52 2.03
C GLY A 166 8.60 1.13 0.67
N ILE A 167 9.74 0.45 0.65
CA ILE A 167 10.34 -0.07 -0.59
C ILE A 167 9.47 -1.20 -1.18
N TYR A 168 9.03 -2.13 -0.34
CA TYR A 168 8.13 -3.21 -0.72
C TYR A 168 6.83 -2.65 -1.33
N GLU A 169 6.28 -1.60 -0.73
CA GLU A 169 5.07 -0.95 -1.22
C GLU A 169 5.21 -0.34 -2.60
N LYS A 170 6.31 0.40 -2.80
CA LYS A 170 6.62 0.99 -4.09
C LYS A 170 6.75 -0.09 -5.17
N LYS A 171 7.34 -1.24 -4.85
CA LYS A 171 7.44 -2.39 -5.77
C LYS A 171 6.07 -2.99 -6.07
N LYS A 172 5.24 -3.23 -5.05
CA LYS A 172 3.89 -3.81 -5.22
C LYS A 172 2.99 -2.94 -6.10
N ILE A 173 2.93 -1.63 -5.85
CA ILE A 173 2.15 -0.70 -6.68
C ILE A 173 2.71 -0.61 -8.11
N LYS A 174 4.04 -0.66 -8.28
CA LYS A 174 4.65 -0.73 -9.61
C LYS A 174 4.25 -2.00 -10.36
N ASN A 175 4.26 -3.15 -9.70
CA ASN A 175 3.89 -4.44 -10.30
C ASN A 175 2.40 -4.49 -10.66
N LEU A 176 1.53 -3.85 -9.87
CA LEU A 176 0.11 -3.72 -10.19
C LEU A 176 -0.10 -2.81 -11.42
N HIS A 177 0.63 -1.69 -11.50
CA HIS A 177 0.61 -0.84 -12.69
C HIS A 177 1.02 -1.58 -13.95
N GLN A 178 2.12 -2.32 -13.88
CA GLN A 178 2.64 -3.07 -15.03
C GLN A 178 1.61 -4.09 -15.51
N SER A 179 1.04 -4.91 -14.62
CA SER A 179 0.01 -5.88 -15.03
C SER A 179 -1.25 -5.27 -15.63
N ILE A 180 -1.66 -4.06 -15.19
CA ILE A 180 -2.79 -3.35 -15.80
C ILE A 180 -2.40 -2.79 -17.19
N SER A 181 -1.15 -2.34 -17.35
CA SER A 181 -0.63 -1.88 -18.63
C SER A 181 -0.52 -3.04 -19.63
N ASP A 182 -0.03 -4.20 -19.20
CA ASP A 182 0.02 -5.41 -20.01
C ASP A 182 -1.40 -5.82 -20.46
N LEU A 183 -2.41 -5.74 -19.58
CA LEU A 183 -3.81 -6.08 -19.92
C LEU A 183 -4.38 -5.15 -20.98
N LYS A 184 -4.00 -3.87 -20.92
CA LYS A 184 -4.39 -2.87 -21.90
C LYS A 184 -3.80 -3.14 -23.29
N GLU A 185 -2.60 -3.72 -23.36
CA GLU A 185 -1.99 -4.11 -24.64
C GLU A 185 -2.74 -5.29 -25.25
N PHE A 186 -3.07 -6.30 -24.45
CA PHE A 186 -3.90 -7.45 -24.87
C PHE A 186 -5.31 -7.10 -25.35
N GLU A 187 -5.90 -5.97 -24.92
CA GLU A 187 -7.22 -5.52 -25.39
C GLU A 187 -7.18 -4.69 -26.68
N LYS A 188 -5.99 -4.32 -27.16
CA LYS A 188 -5.81 -3.56 -28.40
C LYS A 188 -5.42 -4.42 -29.59
N GLU A 189 -4.89 -5.62 -29.33
CA GLU A 189 -4.65 -6.68 -30.32
C GLU A 189 -5.95 -7.44 -30.62
#